data_AF-A0A368Q7S6-F1
#
_entry.id   AF-A0A368Q7S6-F1
#
_cell.length_a   1.000
_cell.length_b   1.000
_cell.length_c   1.000
_cell.angle_alpha   90.00
_cell.angle_beta   90.00
_cell.angle_gamma   90.00
#
_symmetry.space_group_name_H-M   'P 1'
#
loop_
_entity.id
_entity.type
_entity.pdbx_description
1 polymer ?
#
loop_
_entity_poly.entity_id
_entity_poly.type
_entity_poly.pdbx_seq_one_letter_code
_entity_poly.pdbx_strand_id
1 'polypeptide(L)'
;MEGALRGFLLGKGVDDAEADGGWKKSDMVLLGKVSTALHLKKIDELEEVNRKRAMMSAIEDRALVLDADAEQAIEFRRSWIAQWSGNYGSFDDIISVGAIRGDLHWPLDVFGMVAVRDSVDRNRNLLFYRARNNYQTLTEKDHCLSLSGPSRAVVVSNPVSDPVMIEVELKVKGINESKDKDLSLLAVLLKFSDNEWGSSCQHIIYSVFTSKLSSLLFTFGGIALSVEATIFIRVLDGSWPHGFHGQFAAHTSSIDRERVILLDFGDNNVPVNGDGIMKLSRQVVSVEVNGKLIVSFKAWKDDGKEVVGKATLKPAKAGRSYRNLGFGSCIIEILVAWSLISPDPEPDY
;
A
#
# COMPACT_ATOMS: atom_id res chain seq x y z
N MET A 1 -51.56 -18.61 -1.56
CA MET A 1 -52.64 -19.28 -0.79
C MET A 1 -51.95 -19.98 0.36
N GLU A 2 -52.42 -19.73 1.58
CA GLU A 2 -52.01 -20.35 2.86
C GLU A 2 -50.57 -20.09 3.34
N GLY A 3 -50.28 -19.75 4.60
CA GLY A 3 -51.13 -19.62 5.77
C GLY A 3 -50.52 -18.63 6.76
N ALA A 4 -51.35 -17.71 7.24
CA ALA A 4 -51.07 -16.90 8.40
C ALA A 4 -51.08 -17.80 9.64
N LEU A 5 -50.07 -17.69 10.51
CA LEU A 5 -50.15 -18.16 11.89
C LEU A 5 -50.15 -16.95 12.82
N ARG A 6 -51.37 -16.58 13.21
CA ARG A 6 -51.69 -15.81 14.42
C ARG A 6 -51.42 -16.69 15.65
N GLY A 7 -50.91 -16.09 16.73
CA GLY A 7 -50.90 -16.66 18.08
C GLY A 7 -50.49 -15.61 19.11
N PHE A 8 -51.43 -14.75 19.53
CA PHE A 8 -52.16 -14.80 20.82
C PHE A 8 -51.33 -14.41 22.05
N LEU A 9 -51.52 -13.17 22.49
CA LEU A 9 -51.45 -12.77 23.90
C LEU A 9 -52.71 -13.29 24.60
N LEU A 10 -52.58 -14.20 25.57
CA LEU A 10 -53.59 -14.45 26.60
C LEU A 10 -52.89 -14.58 27.95
N GLY A 11 -53.25 -13.70 28.87
CA GLY A 11 -52.76 -13.72 30.25
C GLY A 11 -53.66 -14.50 31.20
N LYS A 12 -53.15 -14.76 32.40
CA LYS A 12 -53.77 -14.51 33.72
C LYS A 12 -52.88 -15.12 34.81
N GLY A 13 -52.83 -14.46 35.96
CA GLY A 13 -52.06 -14.90 37.13
C GLY A 13 -52.63 -16.15 37.78
N VAL A 14 -51.73 -16.96 38.34
CA VAL A 14 -51.97 -17.99 39.36
C VAL A 14 -50.70 -18.06 40.23
N ASP A 15 -50.95 -18.33 41.51
CA ASP A 15 -50.16 -18.10 42.71
C ASP A 15 -48.79 -18.80 42.83
N ASP A 16 -48.07 -18.39 43.87
CA ASP A 16 -46.79 -18.91 44.34
C ASP A 16 -46.88 -20.40 44.67
N ALA A 17 -46.51 -21.24 43.71
CA ALA A 17 -46.13 -22.62 43.95
C ALA A 17 -44.95 -22.97 43.05
N GLU A 18 -43.91 -23.54 43.66
CA GLU A 18 -42.75 -24.12 42.99
C GLU A 18 -43.24 -25.02 41.83
N ALA A 19 -42.96 -24.59 40.60
CA ALA A 19 -43.13 -25.45 39.45
C ALA A 19 -42.02 -26.50 39.50
N ASP A 20 -42.48 -27.75 39.61
CA ASP A 20 -41.75 -29.01 39.67
C ASP A 20 -40.46 -29.00 38.83
N GLY A 21 -39.31 -29.13 39.49
CA GLY A 21 -37.99 -29.18 38.85
C GLY A 21 -36.91 -28.25 39.43
N GLY A 22 -37.22 -27.37 40.39
CA GLY A 22 -36.21 -26.59 41.11
C GLY A 22 -35.61 -25.37 40.37
N TRP A 23 -36.23 -24.92 39.27
CA TRP A 23 -35.79 -23.74 38.53
C TRP A 23 -36.61 -22.51 38.91
N LYS A 24 -35.95 -21.35 39.11
CA LYS A 24 -36.65 -20.10 39.43
C LYS A 24 -37.37 -19.57 38.19
N LYS A 25 -38.51 -18.91 38.38
CA LYS A 25 -39.31 -18.29 37.30
C LYS A 25 -38.49 -17.30 36.44
N SER A 26 -37.49 -16.65 37.04
CA SER A 26 -36.51 -15.80 36.34
C SER A 26 -35.71 -16.58 35.30
N ASP A 27 -35.36 -17.83 35.60
CA ASP A 27 -34.52 -18.68 34.78
C ASP A 27 -35.31 -19.19 33.57
N MET A 28 -36.59 -19.51 33.78
CA MET A 28 -37.51 -19.83 32.68
C MET A 28 -37.71 -18.66 31.70
N VAL A 29 -37.80 -17.42 32.20
CA VAL A 29 -37.88 -16.22 31.34
C VAL A 29 -36.57 -16.03 30.57
N LEU A 30 -35.42 -16.26 31.20
CA LEU A 30 -34.11 -16.18 30.56
C LEU A 30 -33.96 -17.24 29.45
N LEU A 31 -34.38 -18.48 29.72
CA LEU A 31 -34.39 -19.58 28.76
C LEU A 31 -35.29 -19.28 27.56
N GLY A 32 -36.46 -18.67 27.78
CA GLY A 32 -37.32 -18.19 26.69
C GLY A 32 -36.61 -17.18 25.78
N LYS A 33 -35.92 -16.19 26.37
CA LYS A 33 -35.15 -15.19 25.60
C LYS A 33 -33.99 -15.80 24.84
N VAL A 34 -33.26 -16.74 25.44
CA VAL A 34 -32.14 -17.45 24.80
C VAL A 34 -32.64 -18.30 23.63
N SER A 35 -33.77 -19.00 23.80
CA SER A 35 -34.39 -19.78 22.73
C SER A 35 -34.82 -18.90 21.55
N THR A 36 -35.46 -17.76 21.80
CA THR A 36 -35.82 -16.80 20.75
C THR A 36 -34.59 -16.24 20.04
N ALA A 37 -33.53 -15.88 20.78
CA ALA A 37 -32.29 -15.37 20.19
C ALA A 37 -31.59 -16.45 19.33
N LEU A 38 -31.62 -17.70 19.76
CA LEU A 38 -31.06 -18.82 19.00
C LEU A 38 -31.86 -19.06 17.70
N HIS A 39 -33.19 -18.96 17.75
CA HIS A 39 -34.05 -19.06 16.58
C HIS A 39 -33.82 -17.93 15.57
N LEU A 40 -33.69 -16.68 16.03
CA LEU A 40 -33.37 -15.53 15.16
C LEU A 40 -31.98 -15.68 14.53
N LYS A 41 -30.98 -16.11 15.31
CA LYS A 41 -29.64 -16.41 14.79
C LYS A 41 -29.67 -17.52 13.74
N LYS A 42 -30.52 -18.54 13.92
CA LYS A 42 -30.66 -19.62 12.94
C LYS A 42 -31.32 -19.17 11.64
N ILE A 43 -32.26 -18.23 11.71
CA ILE A 43 -32.88 -17.61 10.54
C ILE A 43 -31.84 -16.78 9.78
N ASP A 44 -31.06 -15.94 10.46
CA ASP A 44 -29.96 -15.18 9.86
C ASP A 44 -28.93 -16.10 9.19
N GLU A 45 -28.53 -17.20 9.85
CA GLU A 45 -27.62 -18.20 9.27
C GLU A 45 -28.22 -18.86 8.01
N LEU A 46 -29.51 -19.14 7.99
CA LEU A 46 -30.20 -19.74 6.85
C LEU A 46 -30.36 -18.75 5.68
N GLU A 47 -30.64 -17.48 5.96
CA GLU A 47 -30.63 -16.42 4.95
C GLU A 47 -29.23 -16.20 4.39
N GLU A 48 -28.20 -16.26 5.23
CA GLU A 48 -26.79 -16.20 4.81
C GLU A 48 -26.43 -17.35 3.87
N VAL A 49 -26.84 -18.59 4.20
CA VAL A 49 -26.60 -19.77 3.36
C VAL A 49 -27.36 -19.68 2.05
N ASN A 50 -28.59 -19.18 2.04
CA ASN A 50 -29.37 -18.98 0.82
C ASN A 50 -28.80 -17.85 -0.05
N ARG A 51 -28.30 -16.75 0.56
CA ARG A 51 -27.54 -15.70 -0.14
C ARG A 51 -26.26 -16.26 -0.77
N LYS A 52 -25.52 -17.11 -0.04
CA LYS A 52 -24.32 -17.80 -0.53
C LYS A 52 -24.61 -18.76 -1.69
N ARG A 53 -25.73 -19.50 -1.64
CA ARG A 53 -26.14 -20.40 -2.74
C ARG A 53 -26.56 -19.63 -3.99
N ALA A 54 -27.31 -18.52 -3.85
CA ALA A 54 -27.66 -17.64 -4.96
C ALA A 54 -26.42 -16.95 -5.56
N MET A 55 -25.45 -16.58 -4.73
CA MET A 55 -24.15 -16.04 -5.17
C MET A 55 -23.32 -17.10 -5.89
N MET A 56 -23.31 -18.36 -5.44
CA MET A 56 -22.58 -19.47 -6.07
C MET A 56 -23.14 -19.82 -7.46
N SER A 57 -24.46 -19.82 -7.62
CA SER A 57 -25.11 -19.99 -8.93
C SER A 57 -24.83 -18.81 -9.87
N ALA A 58 -24.75 -17.58 -9.35
CA ALA A 58 -24.36 -16.40 -10.13
C ALA A 58 -22.84 -16.35 -10.43
N ILE A 59 -22.02 -17.04 -9.64
CA ILE A 59 -20.58 -17.25 -9.87
C ILE A 59 -20.38 -18.30 -10.96
N GLU A 60 -21.12 -19.41 -11.00
CA GLU A 60 -21.00 -20.42 -12.07
C GLU A 60 -21.36 -19.84 -13.46
N ASP A 61 -22.36 -18.97 -13.56
CA ASP A 61 -22.68 -18.24 -14.80
C ASP A 61 -21.61 -17.19 -15.17
N ARG A 62 -20.78 -16.74 -14.22
CA ARG A 62 -19.78 -15.67 -14.39
C ARG A 62 -18.33 -16.19 -14.43
N ALA A 63 -18.10 -17.44 -14.03
CA ALA A 63 -16.84 -18.18 -14.02
C ALA A 63 -16.36 -18.57 -15.43
N LEU A 64 -17.18 -18.36 -16.45
CA LEU A 64 -16.72 -18.45 -17.84
C LEU A 64 -15.88 -17.24 -18.27
N VAL A 65 -15.77 -16.16 -17.47
CA VAL A 65 -15.20 -14.89 -17.99
C VAL A 65 -14.01 -14.28 -17.23
N LEU A 66 -13.91 -14.15 -15.87
CA LEU A 66 -12.89 -13.22 -15.30
C LEU A 66 -12.32 -13.42 -13.85
N ASP A 67 -12.18 -14.62 -13.25
CA ASP A 67 -11.78 -14.74 -11.81
C ASP A 67 -10.46 -15.51 -11.48
N ALA A 68 -9.64 -15.91 -12.46
CA ALA A 68 -8.43 -16.70 -12.19
C ALA A 68 -7.23 -15.89 -11.63
N ASP A 69 -7.13 -14.60 -11.96
CA ASP A 69 -5.93 -13.79 -11.73
C ASP A 69 -5.90 -13.11 -10.34
N ALA A 70 -7.06 -12.83 -9.75
CA ALA A 70 -7.17 -12.20 -8.43
C ALA A 70 -6.88 -13.18 -7.28
N GLU A 71 -7.33 -14.43 -7.39
CA GLU A 71 -6.96 -15.49 -6.45
C GLU A 71 -5.47 -15.83 -6.54
N GLN A 72 -4.88 -15.86 -7.75
CA GLN A 72 -3.43 -16.06 -7.93
C GLN A 72 -2.60 -14.95 -7.29
N ALA A 73 -3.02 -13.69 -7.37
CA ALA A 73 -2.30 -12.57 -6.77
C ALA A 73 -2.36 -12.60 -5.23
N ILE A 74 -3.51 -12.94 -4.66
CA ILE A 74 -3.67 -13.11 -3.20
C ILE A 74 -2.87 -14.31 -2.70
N GLU A 75 -2.88 -15.40 -3.46
CA GLU A 75 -2.15 -16.62 -3.14
C GLU A 75 -0.63 -16.43 -3.26
N PHE A 76 -0.16 -15.75 -4.31
CA PHE A 76 1.25 -15.36 -4.47
C PHE A 76 1.71 -14.46 -3.32
N ARG A 77 0.90 -13.48 -2.92
CA ARG A 77 1.22 -12.59 -1.80
C ARG A 77 1.27 -13.34 -0.46
N ARG A 78 0.30 -14.23 -0.21
CA ARG A 78 0.31 -15.08 1.00
C ARG A 78 1.54 -15.99 1.00
N SER A 79 1.88 -16.58 -0.15
CA SER A 79 3.06 -17.41 -0.34
C SER A 79 4.34 -16.63 -0.06
N TRP A 80 4.48 -15.41 -0.60
CA TRP A 80 5.65 -14.55 -0.38
C TRP A 80 5.82 -14.15 1.09
N ILE A 81 4.75 -13.67 1.72
CA ILE A 81 4.78 -13.29 3.13
C ILE A 81 5.12 -14.51 4.00
N ALA A 82 4.56 -15.68 3.70
CA ALA A 82 4.78 -16.89 4.49
C ALA A 82 6.19 -17.49 4.31
N GLN A 83 6.71 -17.52 3.09
CA GLN A 83 7.98 -18.21 2.80
C GLN A 83 9.21 -17.30 2.88
N TRP A 84 9.05 -16.02 2.56
CA TRP A 84 10.19 -15.19 2.17
C TRP A 84 10.32 -13.92 3.05
N SER A 85 9.27 -13.43 3.71
CA SER A 85 9.34 -12.20 4.53
C SER A 85 10.38 -12.24 5.66
N GLY A 86 10.62 -13.41 6.27
CA GLY A 86 11.63 -13.59 7.33
C GLY A 86 13.08 -13.43 6.86
N ASN A 87 13.33 -13.59 5.55
CA ASN A 87 14.65 -13.45 4.93
C ASN A 87 14.81 -12.16 4.11
N TYR A 88 13.71 -11.63 3.57
CA TYR A 88 13.71 -10.56 2.54
C TYR A 88 12.89 -9.31 2.93
N GLY A 89 12.33 -9.22 4.14
CA GLY A 89 11.70 -8.01 4.66
C GLY A 89 10.23 -7.79 4.24
N SER A 90 9.70 -6.62 4.62
CA SER A 90 8.32 -6.19 4.34
C SER A 90 8.18 -5.61 2.93
N PHE A 91 6.98 -5.74 2.37
CA PHE A 91 6.65 -5.35 1.00
C PHE A 91 6.28 -3.85 0.95
N ASP A 92 7.22 -3.02 0.56
CA ASP A 92 7.03 -1.58 0.29
C ASP A 92 7.09 -1.33 -1.24
N ASP A 93 6.85 -0.11 -1.72
CA ASP A 93 6.92 0.25 -3.16
C ASP A 93 8.31 -0.06 -3.75
N ILE A 94 8.50 -1.28 -4.24
CA ILE A 94 9.82 -1.85 -4.55
C ILE A 94 9.94 -2.10 -6.05
N ILE A 95 11.07 -1.65 -6.60
CA ILE A 95 11.64 -2.23 -7.82
C ILE A 95 12.78 -3.14 -7.37
N SER A 96 12.67 -4.44 -7.62
CA SER A 96 13.69 -5.40 -7.20
C SER A 96 14.27 -6.17 -8.37
N VAL A 97 15.56 -6.51 -8.25
CA VAL A 97 16.26 -7.39 -9.20
C VAL A 97 16.01 -8.83 -8.76
N GLY A 98 14.97 -9.47 -9.32
CA GLY A 98 14.50 -10.77 -8.86
C GLY A 98 15.36 -11.95 -9.33
N ALA A 99 15.72 -12.00 -10.60
CA ALA A 99 16.60 -13.05 -11.14
C ALA A 99 17.77 -12.42 -11.87
N ILE A 100 18.97 -12.98 -11.70
CA ILE A 100 20.18 -12.61 -12.45
C ILE A 100 20.60 -13.77 -13.35
N ARG A 101 21.20 -13.47 -14.50
CA ARG A 101 21.58 -14.46 -15.53
C ARG A 101 23.03 -14.26 -15.96
N GLY A 102 23.57 -15.28 -16.62
CA GLY A 102 24.96 -15.28 -17.10
C GLY A 102 25.95 -15.56 -15.99
N ASP A 103 27.10 -14.90 -16.04
CA ASP A 103 28.20 -14.98 -15.08
C ASP A 103 28.10 -13.94 -13.95
N LEU A 104 26.90 -13.41 -13.70
CA LEU A 104 26.66 -12.47 -12.61
C LEU A 104 26.53 -13.23 -11.28
N HIS A 105 27.15 -12.68 -10.24
CA HIS A 105 27.06 -13.17 -8.88
C HIS A 105 26.80 -11.99 -7.94
N TRP A 106 26.02 -12.22 -6.88
CA TRP A 106 25.87 -11.24 -5.82
C TRP A 106 27.19 -11.05 -5.06
N PRO A 107 27.51 -9.84 -4.57
CA PRO A 107 26.75 -8.60 -4.72
C PRO A 107 26.95 -7.91 -6.09
N LEU A 108 25.98 -7.08 -6.50
CA LEU A 108 26.02 -6.31 -7.74
C LEU A 108 26.09 -4.81 -7.46
N ASP A 109 27.09 -4.14 -8.02
CA ASP A 109 27.17 -2.68 -8.00
C ASP A 109 26.36 -2.10 -9.16
N VAL A 110 25.12 -1.72 -8.89
CA VAL A 110 24.14 -1.30 -9.91
C VAL A 110 24.08 0.22 -10.02
N PHE A 111 24.11 0.71 -11.26
CA PHE A 111 23.92 2.13 -11.59
C PHE A 111 23.08 2.27 -12.86
N GLY A 112 22.63 3.50 -13.14
CA GLY A 112 21.78 3.82 -14.27
C GLY A 112 20.46 4.46 -13.82
N MET A 113 19.38 4.14 -14.51
CA MET A 113 18.09 4.82 -14.38
C MET A 113 16.91 3.86 -14.50
N VAL A 114 15.88 4.13 -13.70
CA VAL A 114 14.50 3.72 -13.99
C VAL A 114 13.64 4.98 -14.02
N ALA A 115 12.89 5.17 -15.09
CA ALA A 115 12.01 6.31 -15.27
C ALA A 115 10.64 5.86 -15.76
N VAL A 116 9.63 6.67 -15.46
CA VAL A 116 8.30 6.54 -16.03
C VAL A 116 7.97 7.78 -16.84
N ARG A 117 7.18 7.62 -17.89
CA ARG A 117 6.59 8.70 -18.66
C ARG A 117 5.10 8.46 -18.74
N ASP A 118 4.33 9.50 -18.46
CA ASP A 118 2.90 9.49 -18.65
C ASP A 118 2.49 10.53 -19.71
N SER A 119 1.19 10.67 -19.91
CA SER A 119 0.63 11.57 -20.91
C SER A 119 0.68 13.05 -20.53
N VAL A 120 0.97 13.41 -19.27
CA VAL A 120 0.91 14.80 -18.80
C VAL A 120 1.95 15.67 -19.50
N ASP A 121 3.21 15.26 -19.48
CA ASP A 121 4.31 16.00 -20.10
C ASP A 121 5.23 15.12 -20.97
N ARG A 122 5.01 13.78 -20.95
CA ARG A 122 5.86 12.77 -21.60
C ARG A 122 7.35 12.86 -21.23
N ASN A 123 7.71 13.63 -20.21
CA ASN A 123 9.08 13.75 -19.72
C ASN A 123 9.42 12.56 -18.81
N ARG A 124 10.71 12.32 -18.63
CA ARG A 124 11.19 11.29 -17.69
C ARG A 124 10.91 11.74 -16.28
N ASN A 125 10.01 11.05 -15.61
CA ASN A 125 9.83 11.12 -14.17
C ASN A 125 10.68 10.00 -13.55
N LEU A 126 11.84 10.37 -13.00
CA LEU A 126 12.85 9.43 -12.53
C LEU A 126 12.37 8.74 -11.24
N LEU A 127 12.31 7.41 -11.24
CA LEU A 127 12.05 6.61 -10.04
C LEU A 127 13.35 6.22 -9.34
N PHE A 128 14.38 5.89 -10.11
CA PHE A 128 15.72 5.56 -9.65
C PHE A 128 16.73 6.22 -10.57
N TYR A 129 17.76 6.83 -10.00
CA TYR A 129 18.91 7.29 -10.75
C TYR A 129 20.18 7.24 -9.91
N ARG A 130 21.22 6.60 -10.45
CA ARG A 130 22.54 6.49 -9.84
C ARG A 130 23.60 6.60 -10.93
N ALA A 131 24.52 7.54 -10.78
CA ALA A 131 25.70 7.62 -11.65
C ALA A 131 26.68 6.48 -11.34
N ARG A 132 27.57 6.15 -12.26
CA ARG A 132 28.56 5.05 -12.10
C ARG A 132 29.47 5.21 -10.86
N ASN A 133 29.78 6.44 -10.47
CA ASN A 133 30.58 6.74 -9.28
C ASN A 133 29.76 6.78 -7.98
N ASN A 134 28.44 6.73 -8.07
CA ASN A 134 27.48 6.70 -6.96
C ASN A 134 26.50 5.56 -7.22
N TYR A 135 27.02 4.34 -7.35
CA TYR A 135 26.22 3.13 -7.57
C TYR A 135 25.53 2.68 -6.27
N GLN A 136 24.55 1.79 -6.40
CA GLN A 136 23.97 1.08 -5.26
C GLN A 136 24.44 -0.38 -5.30
N THR A 137 25.01 -0.88 -4.22
CA THR A 137 25.33 -2.30 -4.09
C THR A 137 24.09 -3.07 -3.67
N LEU A 138 23.67 -3.99 -4.52
CA LEU A 138 22.60 -4.94 -4.26
C LEU A 138 23.20 -6.27 -3.80
N THR A 139 22.58 -6.91 -2.82
CA THR A 139 23.00 -8.20 -2.28
C THR A 139 21.91 -9.24 -2.49
N GLU A 140 22.24 -10.51 -2.27
CA GLU A 140 21.23 -11.59 -2.36
C GLU A 140 20.04 -11.36 -1.40
N LYS A 141 20.32 -10.81 -0.20
CA LYS A 141 19.30 -10.52 0.82
C LYS A 141 18.55 -9.21 0.56
N ASP A 142 19.23 -8.22 -0.01
CA ASP A 142 18.69 -6.90 -0.29
C ASP A 142 18.99 -6.49 -1.75
N HIS A 143 18.06 -6.82 -2.63
CA HIS A 143 18.14 -6.58 -4.07
C HIS A 143 17.09 -5.55 -4.55
N CYS A 144 16.65 -4.67 -3.65
CA CYS A 144 15.69 -3.61 -3.94
C CYS A 144 16.41 -2.31 -4.32
N LEU A 145 15.99 -1.65 -5.39
CA LEU A 145 16.50 -0.34 -5.75
C LEU A 145 15.99 0.72 -4.77
N SER A 146 16.89 1.53 -4.23
CA SER A 146 16.53 2.68 -3.39
C SER A 146 15.95 3.79 -4.26
N LEU A 147 14.62 3.79 -4.40
CA LEU A 147 13.90 4.76 -5.22
C LEU A 147 14.02 6.17 -4.64
N SER A 148 14.25 7.15 -5.51
CA SER A 148 14.37 8.57 -5.16
C SER A 148 13.25 9.44 -5.71
N GLY A 149 12.34 8.84 -6.49
CA GLY A 149 11.18 9.52 -7.06
C GLY A 149 9.88 8.78 -6.79
N PRO A 150 8.80 9.15 -7.48
CA PRO A 150 8.80 10.13 -8.57
C PRO A 150 8.92 11.59 -8.06
N SER A 151 9.21 12.53 -8.96
CA SER A 151 9.25 13.97 -8.64
C SER A 151 7.88 14.64 -8.73
N ARG A 152 6.92 13.97 -9.37
CA ARG A 152 5.50 14.30 -9.45
C ARG A 152 4.70 13.00 -9.53
N ALA A 153 3.43 13.00 -9.20
CA ALA A 153 2.61 11.81 -9.34
C ALA A 153 2.47 11.38 -10.82
N VAL A 154 2.34 10.07 -11.03
CA VAL A 154 2.22 9.44 -12.36
C VAL A 154 0.74 9.33 -12.70
N VAL A 155 0.36 9.85 -13.86
CA VAL A 155 -1.05 9.90 -14.28
C VAL A 155 -1.35 8.85 -15.32
N VAL A 156 -2.50 8.20 -15.17
CA VAL A 156 -3.08 7.33 -16.18
C VAL A 156 -4.48 7.88 -16.43
N SER A 157 -4.65 8.70 -17.46
CA SER A 157 -5.96 9.31 -17.79
C SER A 157 -6.87 8.33 -18.51
N ASN A 158 -6.28 7.55 -19.41
CA ASN A 158 -6.94 6.45 -20.12
C ASN A 158 -5.85 5.44 -20.49
N PRO A 159 -5.88 4.21 -19.97
CA PRO A 159 -4.80 3.25 -20.19
C PRO A 159 -4.64 2.81 -21.65
N VAL A 160 -5.68 2.98 -22.48
CA VAL A 160 -5.68 2.61 -23.90
C VAL A 160 -5.09 3.73 -24.77
N SER A 161 -5.51 4.99 -24.55
CA SER A 161 -5.02 6.13 -25.35
C SER A 161 -3.77 6.79 -24.79
N ASP A 162 -3.56 6.69 -23.48
CA ASP A 162 -2.54 7.41 -22.70
C ASP A 162 -1.74 6.45 -21.80
N PRO A 163 -1.09 5.43 -22.38
CA PRO A 163 -0.37 4.44 -21.61
C PRO A 163 0.89 5.02 -20.96
N VAL A 164 1.21 4.55 -19.75
CA VAL A 164 2.45 4.91 -19.07
C VAL A 164 3.60 4.07 -19.63
N MET A 165 4.70 4.71 -20.00
CA MET A 165 5.93 4.05 -20.43
C MET A 165 6.89 3.92 -19.26
N ILE A 166 7.44 2.72 -19.04
CA ILE A 166 8.60 2.49 -18.17
C ILE A 166 9.84 2.42 -19.05
N GLU A 167 10.83 3.25 -18.74
CA GLU A 167 12.18 3.18 -19.30
C GLU A 167 13.17 2.70 -18.24
N VAL A 168 13.94 1.67 -18.58
CA VAL A 168 15.00 1.13 -17.73
C VAL A 168 16.30 1.08 -18.51
N GLU A 169 17.33 1.66 -17.91
CA GLU A 169 18.72 1.46 -18.32
C GLU A 169 19.54 1.23 -17.04
N LEU A 170 19.75 -0.03 -16.68
CA LEU A 170 20.54 -0.43 -15.52
C LEU A 170 21.77 -1.20 -15.97
N LYS A 171 22.90 -0.94 -15.31
CA LYS A 171 24.19 -1.56 -15.57
C LYS A 171 24.81 -2.06 -14.28
N VAL A 172 25.55 -3.16 -14.37
CA VAL A 172 26.47 -3.61 -13.32
C VAL A 172 27.84 -3.01 -13.60
N LYS A 173 28.41 -2.37 -12.58
CA LYS A 173 29.74 -1.77 -12.63
C LYS A 173 30.81 -2.85 -12.74
N GLY A 174 31.61 -2.75 -13.80
CA GLY A 174 32.84 -3.50 -13.96
C GLY A 174 34.05 -2.77 -13.37
N ILE A 175 35.22 -3.41 -13.47
CA ILE A 175 36.51 -2.83 -13.04
C ILE A 175 36.74 -1.47 -13.73
N ASN A 176 36.30 -1.32 -14.96
CA ASN A 176 36.29 -0.08 -15.73
C ASN A 176 35.05 -0.03 -16.64
N GLU A 177 34.81 1.11 -17.29
CA GLU A 177 33.61 1.34 -18.13
C GLU A 177 33.48 0.31 -19.25
N SER A 178 34.58 -0.16 -19.85
CA SER A 178 34.57 -1.18 -20.90
C SER A 178 34.13 -2.59 -20.42
N LYS A 179 34.10 -2.80 -19.10
CA LYS A 179 33.68 -4.04 -18.45
C LYS A 179 32.34 -3.90 -17.75
N ASP A 180 31.68 -2.74 -17.84
CA ASP A 180 30.31 -2.59 -17.38
C ASP A 180 29.40 -3.49 -18.22
N LYS A 181 28.40 -4.10 -17.57
CA LYS A 181 27.46 -5.01 -18.22
C LYS A 181 26.06 -4.44 -18.13
N ASP A 182 25.31 -4.49 -19.22
CA ASP A 182 23.89 -4.12 -19.20
C ASP A 182 23.11 -5.14 -18.36
N LEU A 183 22.61 -4.67 -17.20
CA LEU A 183 21.78 -5.47 -16.31
C LEU A 183 20.37 -5.57 -16.90
N SER A 184 19.77 -4.44 -17.26
CA SER A 184 18.47 -4.33 -17.90
C SER A 184 18.42 -3.13 -18.82
N LEU A 185 17.91 -3.32 -20.03
CA LEU A 185 17.69 -2.25 -21.00
C LEU A 185 16.34 -2.49 -21.68
N LEU A 186 15.31 -1.73 -21.30
CA LEU A 186 13.96 -1.89 -21.86
C LEU A 186 13.17 -0.58 -21.82
N ALA A 187 12.25 -0.45 -22.76
CA ALA A 187 11.20 0.55 -22.77
C ALA A 187 9.87 -0.17 -23.03
N VAL A 188 8.96 -0.18 -22.06
CA VAL A 188 7.73 -0.97 -22.10
C VAL A 188 6.53 -0.14 -21.67
N LEU A 189 5.39 -0.39 -22.31
CA LEU A 189 4.11 0.18 -21.92
C LEU A 189 3.58 -0.60 -20.71
N LEU A 190 3.23 0.11 -19.64
CA LEU A 190 2.36 -0.40 -18.60
C LEU A 190 0.97 -0.58 -19.17
N LYS A 191 0.54 -1.84 -19.25
CA LYS A 191 -0.80 -2.21 -19.65
C LYS A 191 -1.64 -2.38 -18.39
N PHE A 192 -2.72 -1.62 -18.31
CA PHE A 192 -3.80 -1.86 -17.36
C PHE A 192 -4.87 -2.65 -18.12
N SER A 193 -5.46 -3.66 -17.51
CA SER A 193 -6.53 -4.42 -18.18
C SER A 193 -7.85 -3.64 -18.11
N ASP A 194 -8.69 -3.73 -19.15
CA ASP A 194 -9.90 -2.88 -19.28
C ASP A 194 -10.91 -3.04 -18.13
N ASN A 195 -10.87 -4.16 -17.42
CA ASN A 195 -11.65 -4.47 -16.21
C ASN A 195 -11.12 -3.79 -14.92
N GLU A 196 -9.91 -3.24 -14.94
CA GLU A 196 -9.34 -2.43 -13.85
C GLU A 196 -9.80 -0.97 -13.94
N TRP A 197 -10.20 -0.52 -15.14
CA TRP A 197 -10.63 0.85 -15.40
C TRP A 197 -12.17 0.96 -15.37
N GLY A 198 -12.72 1.02 -14.16
CA GLY A 198 -14.17 1.18 -13.97
C GLY A 198 -14.66 0.75 -12.58
N SER A 199 -13.87 -0.03 -11.87
CA SER A 199 -14.10 -0.32 -10.46
C SER A 199 -13.47 0.80 -9.62
N SER A 200 -14.17 1.30 -8.60
CA SER A 200 -13.64 2.24 -7.60
C SER A 200 -12.56 1.62 -6.70
N CYS A 201 -11.85 0.62 -7.20
CA CYS A 201 -10.99 -0.25 -6.44
C CYS A 201 -9.54 0.18 -6.62
N GLN A 202 -8.88 0.50 -5.50
CA GLN A 202 -7.43 0.63 -5.47
C GLN A 202 -6.81 -0.76 -5.50
N HIS A 203 -5.84 -0.95 -6.39
CA HIS A 203 -5.20 -2.25 -6.61
C HIS A 203 -3.69 -2.11 -6.64
N ILE A 204 -3.01 -3.17 -6.23
CA ILE A 204 -1.56 -3.27 -6.36
C ILE A 204 -1.30 -4.08 -7.62
N ILE A 205 -0.56 -3.47 -8.53
CA ILE A 205 -0.20 -4.06 -9.81
C ILE A 205 1.23 -4.56 -9.70
N TYR A 206 1.43 -5.82 -10.07
CA TYR A 206 2.74 -6.44 -10.16
C TYR A 206 3.09 -6.62 -11.62
N SER A 207 4.32 -6.28 -11.99
CA SER A 207 4.80 -6.49 -13.35
C SER A 207 6.23 -6.98 -13.31
N VAL A 208 6.49 -8.07 -14.03
CA VAL A 208 7.83 -8.62 -14.19
C VAL A 208 8.31 -8.35 -15.60
N PHE A 209 9.39 -7.60 -15.72
CA PHE A 209 10.03 -7.34 -17.00
C PHE A 209 11.41 -7.99 -17.02
N THR A 210 11.58 -8.93 -17.94
CA THR A 210 12.89 -9.58 -18.15
C THR A 210 13.61 -8.89 -19.30
N SER A 211 14.83 -8.44 -19.05
CA SER A 211 15.70 -7.86 -20.07
C SER A 211 17.16 -8.15 -19.74
N LYS A 212 17.94 -8.46 -20.79
CA LYS A 212 19.39 -8.72 -20.69
C LYS A 212 19.72 -9.74 -19.58
N LEU A 213 20.37 -9.30 -18.52
CA LEU A 213 20.92 -10.15 -17.46
C LEU A 213 20.02 -10.20 -16.23
N SER A 214 18.85 -9.55 -16.23
CA SER A 214 17.95 -9.62 -15.08
C SER A 214 16.44 -9.63 -15.41
N SER A 215 15.68 -10.05 -14.40
CA SER A 215 14.24 -9.85 -14.33
C SER A 215 13.93 -8.83 -13.23
N LEU A 216 13.33 -7.70 -13.61
CA LEU A 216 12.90 -6.66 -12.68
C LEU A 216 11.45 -6.90 -12.29
N LEU A 217 11.20 -6.95 -10.99
CA LEU A 217 9.86 -6.95 -10.41
C LEU A 217 9.49 -5.52 -10.04
N PHE A 218 8.39 -5.04 -10.59
CA PHE A 218 7.79 -3.75 -10.25
C PHE A 218 6.50 -3.97 -9.47
N THR A 219 6.29 -3.11 -8.48
CA THR A 219 5.06 -3.00 -7.72
C THR A 219 4.55 -1.58 -7.82
N PHE A 220 3.27 -1.41 -8.19
CA PHE A 220 2.62 -0.10 -8.28
C PHE A 220 1.29 -0.10 -7.53
N GLY A 221 0.97 1.01 -6.85
CA GLY A 221 -0.37 1.27 -6.34
C GLY A 221 -1.21 2.07 -7.34
N GLY A 222 -2.26 1.45 -7.90
CA GLY A 222 -3.26 2.15 -8.71
C GLY A 222 -4.28 2.86 -7.81
N ILE A 223 -4.34 4.20 -7.89
CA ILE A 223 -5.24 5.02 -7.07
C ILE A 223 -6.15 5.86 -7.97
N ALA A 224 -7.41 5.44 -8.07
CA ALA A 224 -8.44 6.19 -8.78
C ALA A 224 -8.78 7.50 -8.05
N LEU A 225 -9.06 8.56 -8.83
CA LEU A 225 -9.43 9.88 -8.32
C LEU A 225 -8.48 10.36 -7.22
N SER A 226 -7.22 10.58 -7.58
CA SER A 226 -6.16 10.95 -6.66
C SER A 226 -5.75 12.42 -6.78
N VAL A 227 -5.13 12.90 -5.71
CA VAL A 227 -4.36 14.15 -5.67
C VAL A 227 -2.90 13.82 -5.40
N GLU A 228 -2.01 14.67 -5.89
CA GLU A 228 -0.60 14.62 -5.53
C GLU A 228 -0.40 15.21 -4.13
N ALA A 229 0.37 14.50 -3.31
CA ALA A 229 0.82 14.96 -2.01
C ALA A 229 2.35 15.06 -2.03
N THR A 230 2.87 16.28 -1.97
CA THR A 230 4.29 16.54 -1.76
C THR A 230 4.54 16.77 -0.27
N ILE A 231 5.29 15.87 0.36
CA ILE A 231 5.51 15.78 1.80
C ILE A 231 6.84 16.41 2.17
N PHE A 232 6.82 17.26 3.19
CA PHE A 232 8.00 17.82 3.84
C PHE A 232 7.95 17.48 5.32
N ILE A 233 9.10 17.12 5.88
CA ILE A 233 9.23 16.80 7.29
C ILE A 233 10.25 17.74 7.90
N ARG A 234 9.87 18.45 8.96
CA ARG A 234 10.70 19.46 9.61
C ARG A 234 10.77 19.20 11.11
N VAL A 235 11.96 19.34 11.69
CA VAL A 235 12.11 19.39 13.15
C VAL A 235 11.82 20.83 13.59
N LEU A 236 10.76 21.02 14.37
CA LEU A 236 10.38 22.33 14.91
C LEU A 236 11.10 22.66 16.21
N ASP A 237 11.28 21.65 17.07
CA ASP A 237 11.90 21.80 18.38
C ASP A 237 12.52 20.49 18.85
N GLY A 238 13.51 20.60 19.73
CA GLY A 238 14.30 19.49 20.25
C GLY A 238 15.11 18.76 19.18
N SER A 239 15.50 17.53 19.50
CA SER A 239 16.28 16.66 18.62
C SER A 239 15.74 15.24 18.68
N TRP A 240 15.87 14.52 17.57
CA TRP A 240 15.59 13.08 17.57
C TRP A 240 16.46 12.39 18.63
N PRO A 241 15.88 11.51 19.47
CA PRO A 241 16.61 10.85 20.54
C PRO A 241 17.88 10.15 20.05
N HIS A 242 19.00 10.42 20.71
CA HIS A 242 20.30 9.84 20.36
C HIS A 242 20.30 8.31 20.45
N GLY A 243 20.94 7.68 19.46
CA GLY A 243 21.06 6.23 19.38
C GLY A 243 19.80 5.52 18.88
N PHE A 244 18.80 6.26 18.37
CA PHE A 244 17.64 5.66 17.71
C PHE A 244 17.78 5.75 16.20
N HIS A 245 17.59 4.61 15.54
CA HIS A 245 17.28 4.55 14.11
C HIS A 245 15.92 5.21 13.85
N GLY A 246 15.71 5.69 12.63
CA GLY A 246 14.45 6.30 12.26
C GLY A 246 14.04 6.00 10.82
N GLN A 247 12.77 5.68 10.65
CA GLN A 247 12.17 5.49 9.33
C GLN A 247 10.86 6.26 9.26
N PHE A 248 10.71 7.09 8.23
CA PHE A 248 9.46 7.75 7.89
C PHE A 248 8.85 7.11 6.66
N ALA A 249 7.55 6.84 6.73
CA ALA A 249 6.81 6.24 5.64
C ALA A 249 5.44 6.88 5.47
N ALA A 250 4.94 6.90 4.24
CA ALA A 250 3.61 7.35 3.90
C ALA A 250 2.79 6.23 3.27
N HIS A 251 1.50 6.22 3.53
CA HIS A 251 0.55 5.39 2.79
C HIS A 251 -0.80 6.08 2.75
N THR A 252 -1.62 5.65 1.80
CA THR A 252 -2.99 6.12 1.69
C THR A 252 -3.95 5.14 2.34
N SER A 253 -5.13 5.58 2.79
CA SER A 253 -6.04 4.72 3.56
C SER A 253 -6.54 3.49 2.80
N SER A 254 -6.58 3.57 1.48
CA SER A 254 -6.98 2.47 0.61
C SER A 254 -5.92 1.39 0.39
N ILE A 255 -4.66 1.74 0.58
CA ILE A 255 -3.49 0.88 0.39
C ILE A 255 -2.75 0.90 1.73
N ASP A 256 -3.31 0.23 2.72
CA ASP A 256 -2.89 0.32 4.12
C ASP A 256 -1.69 -0.57 4.48
N ARG A 257 -1.44 -1.59 3.64
CA ARG A 257 -0.40 -2.60 3.87
C ARG A 257 0.94 -2.19 3.28
N GLU A 258 0.94 -1.41 2.21
CA GLU A 258 2.12 -0.98 1.47
C GLU A 258 2.49 0.44 1.87
N ARG A 259 3.77 0.69 2.15
CA ARG A 259 4.22 2.02 2.53
C ARG A 259 5.29 2.51 1.58
N VAL A 260 5.21 3.80 1.30
CA VAL A 260 6.26 4.54 0.63
C VAL A 260 7.25 4.99 1.68
N ILE A 261 8.44 4.39 1.70
CA ILE A 261 9.53 4.87 2.56
C ILE A 261 9.97 6.24 2.05
N LEU A 262 9.74 7.27 2.87
CA LEU A 262 10.12 8.65 2.58
C LEU A 262 11.57 8.89 2.98
N LEU A 263 11.98 8.32 4.10
CA LEU A 263 13.30 8.47 4.68
C LEU A 263 13.61 7.28 5.59
N ASP A 264 14.85 6.79 5.52
CA ASP A 264 15.40 5.79 6.43
C ASP A 264 16.82 6.23 6.83
N PHE A 265 17.11 6.26 8.13
CA PHE A 265 18.40 6.67 8.65
C PHE A 265 18.80 5.88 9.90
N GLY A 266 20.11 5.68 10.05
CA GLY A 266 20.69 4.99 11.20
C GLY A 266 20.71 5.83 12.48
N ASP A 267 21.44 5.34 13.47
CA ASP A 267 21.61 5.96 14.79
C ASP A 267 22.56 7.18 14.81
N ASN A 268 23.32 7.38 13.74
CA ASN A 268 24.45 8.31 13.70
C ASN A 268 24.10 9.79 13.52
N ASN A 269 22.88 10.14 13.07
CA ASN A 269 22.22 11.46 13.15
C ASN A 269 21.06 11.56 12.13
N VAL A 270 20.07 12.41 12.42
CA VAL A 270 18.99 12.72 11.46
C VAL A 270 19.55 13.55 10.31
N PRO A 271 19.26 13.22 9.05
CA PRO A 271 19.72 13.99 7.90
C PRO A 271 18.87 15.26 7.75
N VAL A 272 19.26 16.32 8.45
CA VAL A 272 18.56 17.62 8.46
C VAL A 272 19.39 18.69 7.75
N ASN A 273 18.75 19.52 6.93
CA ASN A 273 19.35 20.69 6.32
C ASN A 273 19.46 21.87 7.32
N GLY A 274 20.17 22.94 6.97
CA GLY A 274 20.38 24.10 7.85
C GLY A 274 19.10 24.85 8.28
N ASP A 275 17.95 24.57 7.65
CA ASP A 275 16.62 25.13 7.93
C ASP A 275 15.73 24.23 8.83
N GLY A 276 16.25 23.07 9.24
CA GLY A 276 15.51 22.09 10.04
C GLY A 276 14.70 21.08 9.21
N ILE A 277 14.76 21.13 7.88
CA ILE A 277 14.04 20.21 6.99
C ILE A 277 14.83 18.91 6.82
N MET A 278 14.18 17.78 7.05
CA MET A 278 14.75 16.46 6.80
C MET A 278 14.91 16.21 5.30
N LYS A 279 16.08 15.72 4.89
CA LYS A 279 16.37 15.37 3.51
C LYS A 279 15.75 14.01 3.16
N LEU A 280 14.51 14.03 2.68
CA LEU A 280 13.80 12.82 2.27
C LEU A 280 14.42 12.19 1.02
N SER A 281 14.39 10.87 0.95
CA SER A 281 14.70 10.09 -0.26
C SER A 281 13.56 10.19 -1.27
N ARG A 282 12.31 10.19 -0.79
CA ARG A 282 11.09 10.36 -1.59
C ARG A 282 10.15 11.32 -0.88
N GLN A 283 9.46 12.15 -1.65
CA GLN A 283 8.56 13.16 -1.10
C GLN A 283 7.18 13.18 -1.74
N VAL A 284 6.99 12.58 -2.92
CA VAL A 284 5.72 12.62 -3.65
C VAL A 284 4.99 11.28 -3.55
N VAL A 285 3.72 11.33 -3.19
CA VAL A 285 2.79 10.19 -3.20
C VAL A 285 1.43 10.59 -3.78
N SER A 286 0.72 9.63 -4.36
CA SER A 286 -0.68 9.83 -4.78
C SER A 286 -1.61 9.42 -3.64
N VAL A 287 -2.70 10.18 -3.44
CA VAL A 287 -3.66 9.95 -2.35
C VAL A 287 -5.07 10.06 -2.89
N GLU A 288 -5.95 9.11 -2.60
CA GLU A 288 -7.35 9.21 -3.05
C GLU A 288 -8.05 10.43 -2.46
N VAL A 289 -8.82 11.16 -3.27
CA VAL A 289 -9.49 12.43 -2.86
C VAL A 289 -10.38 12.26 -1.64
N ASN A 290 -11.06 11.11 -1.52
CA ASN A 290 -12.01 10.83 -0.44
C ASN A 290 -11.41 10.03 0.74
N GLY A 291 -10.11 9.73 0.69
CA GLY A 291 -9.43 8.94 1.71
C GLY A 291 -8.61 9.80 2.64
N LYS A 292 -7.44 9.28 3.03
CA LYS A 292 -6.54 9.91 3.99
C LYS A 292 -5.11 9.58 3.65
N LEU A 293 -4.24 10.57 3.80
CA LEU A 293 -2.79 10.33 3.85
C LEU A 293 -2.40 10.04 5.30
N ILE A 294 -1.68 8.95 5.51
CA ILE A 294 -1.09 8.60 6.79
C ILE A 294 0.42 8.65 6.64
N VAL A 295 1.05 9.56 7.39
CA VAL A 295 2.51 9.64 7.51
C VAL A 295 2.86 9.10 8.89
N SER A 296 3.76 8.13 8.93
CA SER A 296 4.20 7.48 10.16
C SER A 296 5.71 7.51 10.30
N PHE A 297 6.18 7.60 11.53
CA PHE A 297 7.58 7.27 11.84
C PHE A 297 7.65 5.99 12.66
N LYS A 298 8.75 5.28 12.49
CA LYS A 298 9.24 4.23 13.38
C LYS A 298 10.57 4.66 13.94
N ALA A 299 10.78 4.41 15.23
CA ALA A 299 12.04 4.65 15.91
C ALA A 299 12.40 3.41 16.74
N TRP A 300 13.62 2.91 16.62
CA TRP A 300 14.06 1.74 17.38
C TRP A 300 15.55 1.83 17.74
N LYS A 301 15.96 0.98 18.67
CA LYS A 301 17.36 0.66 18.97
C LYS A 301 17.58 -0.81 18.67
N ASP A 302 18.82 -1.22 18.43
CA ASP A 302 19.16 -2.61 18.09
C ASP A 302 18.63 -3.65 19.11
N ASP A 303 18.50 -3.27 20.38
CA ASP A 303 18.00 -4.09 21.49
C ASP A 303 16.64 -3.61 22.06
N GLY A 304 16.07 -2.58 21.44
CA GLY A 304 14.95 -1.82 21.98
C GLY A 304 13.59 -2.16 21.38
N LYS A 305 12.52 -1.77 22.09
CA LYS A 305 11.17 -1.78 21.53
C LYS A 305 11.01 -0.69 20.47
N GLU A 306 10.37 -1.03 19.35
CA GLU A 306 9.97 -0.07 18.32
C GLU A 306 8.91 0.89 18.86
N VAL A 307 9.12 2.19 18.63
CA VAL A 307 8.16 3.26 18.90
C VAL A 307 7.60 3.75 17.57
N VAL A 308 6.28 3.88 17.48
CA VAL A 308 5.58 4.28 16.26
C VAL A 308 4.72 5.51 16.52
N GLY A 309 4.87 6.53 15.69
CA GLY A 309 3.97 7.69 15.65
C GLY A 309 3.27 7.79 14.29
N LYS A 310 2.04 8.29 14.26
CA LYS A 310 1.24 8.42 13.04
C LYS A 310 0.50 9.76 13.01
N ALA A 311 0.58 10.44 11.88
CA ALA A 311 -0.21 11.62 11.55
C ALA A 311 -1.14 11.31 10.39
N THR A 312 -2.38 11.74 10.52
CA THR A 312 -3.40 11.58 9.48
C THR A 312 -3.79 12.94 8.93
N LEU A 313 -3.67 13.09 7.61
CA LEU A 313 -4.02 14.29 6.87
C LEU A 313 -5.18 13.99 5.92
N LYS A 314 -6.12 14.93 5.83
CA LYS A 314 -7.18 14.89 4.84
C LYS A 314 -6.65 15.44 3.52
N PRO A 315 -6.86 14.75 2.39
CA PRO A 315 -6.50 15.24 1.06
C PRO A 315 -7.24 16.53 0.73
N ALA A 316 -6.59 17.37 -0.07
CA ALA A 316 -7.18 18.58 -0.64
C ALA A 316 -6.83 18.65 -2.12
N LYS A 317 -7.62 19.37 -2.91
CA LYS A 317 -7.32 19.59 -4.33
C LYS A 317 -6.16 20.58 -4.56
N ALA A 318 -5.94 21.46 -3.59
CA ALA A 318 -4.88 22.46 -3.60
C ALA A 318 -4.57 22.92 -2.17
N GLY A 319 -3.41 23.55 -1.99
CA GLY A 319 -3.04 24.21 -0.74
C GLY A 319 -2.11 23.36 0.13
N ARG A 320 -2.09 23.65 1.44
CA ARG A 320 -1.17 23.02 2.38
C ARG A 320 -1.90 22.52 3.63
N SER A 321 -1.49 21.35 4.11
CA SER A 321 -1.94 20.78 5.39
C SER A 321 -0.75 20.53 6.29
N TYR A 322 -0.97 20.62 7.60
CA TYR A 322 0.09 20.51 8.61
C TYR A 322 -0.35 19.56 9.73
N ARG A 323 0.56 18.71 10.21
CA ARG A 323 0.36 17.90 11.42
C ARG A 323 1.67 17.73 12.17
N ASN A 324 1.57 17.74 13.49
CA ASN A 324 2.74 17.55 14.35
C ASN A 324 2.77 16.14 14.93
N LEU A 325 3.98 15.61 15.09
CA LEU A 325 4.29 14.38 15.81
C LEU A 325 5.33 14.68 16.88
N GLY A 326 5.24 13.99 18.01
CA GLY A 326 6.21 14.08 19.10
C GLY A 326 6.93 12.75 19.28
N PHE A 327 8.25 12.81 19.48
CA PHE A 327 9.05 11.67 19.93
C PHE A 327 10.13 12.11 20.92
N GLY A 328 9.94 11.79 22.20
CA GLY A 328 10.77 12.34 23.27
C GLY A 328 10.63 13.87 23.32
N SER A 329 11.75 14.58 23.25
CA SER A 329 11.79 16.04 23.12
C SER A 329 11.65 16.55 21.68
N CYS A 330 11.68 15.66 20.68
CA CYS A 330 11.61 16.04 19.26
C CYS A 330 10.17 16.34 18.87
N ILE A 331 9.91 17.57 18.39
CA ILE A 331 8.65 17.96 17.76
C ILE A 331 8.88 18.03 16.26
N ILE A 332 8.14 17.21 15.53
CA ILE A 332 8.25 17.07 14.08
C ILE A 332 6.97 17.61 13.44
N GLU A 333 7.10 18.50 12.47
CA GLU A 333 6.02 18.95 11.61
C GLU A 333 6.05 18.20 10.29
N ILE A 334 4.88 17.70 9.90
CA ILE A 334 4.60 17.13 8.59
C ILE A 334 3.77 18.17 7.84
N LEU A 335 4.38 18.75 6.81
CA LEU A 335 3.74 19.66 5.88
C LEU A 335 3.46 18.89 4.59
N VAL A 336 2.23 18.99 4.10
CA VAL A 336 1.84 18.39 2.81
C VAL A 336 1.32 19.49 1.91
N ALA A 337 1.97 19.68 0.76
CA ALA A 337 1.44 20.49 -0.33
C ALA A 337 0.61 19.60 -1.25
N TRP A 338 -0.62 20.03 -1.53
CA TRP A 338 -1.57 19.30 -2.36
C TRP A 338 -1.72 19.96 -3.71
N SER A 339 -1.83 19.15 -4.74
CA SER A 339 -2.08 19.57 -6.12
C SER A 339 -2.95 18.55 -6.84
N LEU A 340 -3.86 19.05 -7.68
CA LEU A 340 -4.43 18.23 -8.73
C LEU A 340 -3.38 18.02 -9.81
N ILE A 341 -3.31 16.82 -10.34
CA ILE A 341 -2.48 16.52 -11.50
C ILE A 341 -3.41 16.66 -12.70
N SER A 342 -3.40 17.83 -13.33
CA SER A 342 -4.18 18.05 -14.55
C SER A 342 -3.35 17.65 -15.77
N PRO A 343 -3.87 16.80 -16.67
CA PRO A 343 -3.22 16.52 -17.95
C PRO A 343 -3.28 17.71 -18.92
N ASP A 344 -4.14 18.70 -18.68
CA ASP A 344 -4.27 19.90 -19.50
C ASP A 344 -4.08 21.18 -18.67
N PRO A 345 -3.40 22.23 -19.20
CA PRO A 345 -3.60 23.58 -18.68
C PRO A 345 -5.08 23.95 -18.89
N GLU A 346 -5.79 24.31 -17.82
CA GLU A 346 -7.10 24.92 -17.98
C GLU A 346 -6.93 26.15 -18.90
N PRO A 347 -7.68 26.27 -20.01
CA PRO A 347 -7.61 27.47 -20.82
C PRO A 347 -8.08 28.64 -19.95
N ASP A 348 -7.23 29.66 -19.83
CA ASP A 348 -7.60 30.94 -19.24
C ASP A 348 -8.81 31.48 -20.01
N TYR A 349 -10.00 31.44 -19.38
CA TYR A 349 -11.24 32.00 -19.93
C TYR A 349 -11.37 33.49 -19.63
#